data_AF-A0A4U3ATE6-F1
#
_entry.id   AF-A0A4U3ATE6-F1
#
_cell.length_a   1.000
_cell.length_b   1.000
_cell.length_c   1.000
_cell.angle_alpha   90.00
_cell.angle_beta   90.00
_cell.angle_gamma   90.00
#
_symmetry.space_group_name_H-M   'P 1'
#
loop_
_entity.id
_entity.type
_entity.pdbx_description
1 polymer ?
#
loop_
_entity_poly.entity_id
_entity_poly.type
_entity_poly.pdbx_seq_one_letter_code
_entity_poly.pdbx_strand_id
1 'polypeptide(L)' 'SYVNHNFTFTPAMSLYVTCDTEEEIETAFNKLAQDGAVLMPLGAYPFSKKFGWLNDKYGVSWQLTLAE' A
#
# COMPACT_ATOMS: atom_id res chain seq x y z
N SER A 1 -2.43 -14.56 -24.07
CA SER A 1 -1.03 -14.98 -24.08
C SER A 1 -0.41 -14.59 -22.75
N TYR A 2 0.16 -15.53 -22.00
CA TYR A 2 1.00 -15.22 -20.84
C TYR A 2 2.36 -15.85 -21.10
N VAL A 3 3.41 -15.03 -21.06
CA VAL A 3 4.80 -15.48 -21.21
C VAL A 3 5.37 -15.62 -19.81
N ASN A 4 5.85 -16.82 -19.47
CA ASN A 4 6.50 -17.05 -18.18
C ASN A 4 7.79 -16.22 -18.07
N HIS A 5 7.93 -15.51 -16.97
CA HIS A 5 9.10 -14.70 -16.65
C HIS A 5 9.50 -14.87 -15.19
N ASN A 6 10.77 -14.58 -14.89
CA ASN A 6 11.33 -14.73 -13.55
C ASN A 6 11.26 -13.45 -12.70
N PHE A 7 10.95 -12.30 -13.29
CA PHE A 7 10.78 -11.06 -12.52
C PHE A 7 9.45 -11.07 -11.75
N THR A 8 9.44 -10.41 -10.60
CA THR A 8 8.25 -10.23 -9.75
C THR A 8 8.16 -8.77 -9.33
N PHE A 9 7.05 -8.40 -8.69
CA PHE A 9 6.86 -7.06 -8.14
C PHE A 9 7.91 -6.73 -7.08
N THR A 10 8.27 -5.45 -7.01
CA THR A 10 9.19 -4.94 -6.01
C THR A 10 8.69 -3.58 -5.53
N PRO A 11 9.06 -3.14 -4.31
CA PRO A 11 8.70 -1.81 -3.84
C PRO A 11 9.25 -0.65 -4.67
N ALA A 12 10.20 -0.90 -5.60
CA ALA A 12 10.76 0.12 -6.48
C ALA A 12 9.71 0.73 -7.44
N MET A 13 8.64 -0.01 -7.73
CA MET A 13 7.43 0.53 -8.35
C MET A 13 6.25 0.30 -7.41
N SER A 14 5.50 1.36 -7.13
CA SER A 14 4.33 1.28 -6.24
C SER A 14 3.19 2.11 -6.79
N LEU A 15 1.97 1.74 -6.39
CA LEU A 15 0.79 2.56 -6.60
C LEU A 15 0.63 3.51 -5.41
N TYR A 16 0.49 4.80 -5.71
CA TYR A 16 0.24 5.83 -4.72
C TYR A 16 -1.25 6.19 -4.75
N VAL A 17 -1.94 6.02 -3.62
CA VAL A 17 -3.36 6.29 -3.51
C VAL A 17 -3.59 7.32 -2.41
N THR A 18 -4.29 8.39 -2.77
CA THR A 18 -4.80 9.38 -1.82
C THR A 18 -6.22 9.00 -1.44
N CYS A 19 -6.47 8.81 -0.15
CA CYS A 19 -7.77 8.53 0.43
C CYS A 19 -8.35 9.82 1.03
N ASP A 20 -9.66 10.01 0.95
CA ASP A 20 -10.34 11.23 1.39
C ASP A 20 -10.74 11.17 2.87
N THR A 21 -10.87 9.97 3.44
CA THR A 21 -11.34 9.78 4.82
C THR A 21 -10.48 8.79 5.60
N GLU A 22 -10.48 8.94 6.93
CA GLU A 22 -9.76 8.02 7.82
C GLU A 22 -10.30 6.59 7.73
N GLU A 23 -11.61 6.43 7.56
CA GLU A 23 -12.25 5.12 7.43
C GLU A 23 -11.85 4.43 6.12
N GLU A 24 -11.75 5.19 5.02
CA GLU A 24 -11.33 4.67 3.72
C GLU A 24 -9.88 4.14 3.79
N ILE A 25 -8.95 4.94 4.30
CA ILE A 25 -7.54 4.53 4.37
C ILE A 25 -7.35 3.35 5.31
N GLU A 26 -8.03 3.31 6.46
CA GLU A 26 -7.97 2.16 7.38
C GLU A 26 -8.53 0.90 6.73
N THR A 27 -9.68 1.00 6.07
CA THR A 27 -10.33 -0.13 5.41
C THR A 27 -9.47 -0.66 4.25
N ALA A 28 -8.94 0.23 3.42
CA ALA A 28 -8.08 -0.14 2.31
C ALA A 28 -6.77 -0.77 2.80
N PHE A 29 -6.11 -0.14 3.78
CA PHE A 29 -4.87 -0.65 4.36
C PHE A 29 -5.05 -2.04 4.96
N ASN A 30 -6.08 -2.24 5.79
CA ASN A 30 -6.34 -3.53 6.44
C ASN A 30 -6.65 -4.64 5.43
N LYS A 31 -7.41 -4.33 4.36
CA LYS A 31 -7.73 -5.30 3.31
C LYS A 31 -6.51 -5.67 2.46
N LEU A 32 -5.68 -4.70 2.11
CA LEU A 32 -4.48 -4.96 1.30
C LEU A 32 -3.37 -5.63 2.13
N ALA A 33 -3.29 -5.34 3.42
CA ALA A 33 -2.35 -5.98 4.34
C ALA A 33 -2.68 -7.46 4.60
N GLN A 34 -3.93 -7.89 4.37
CA GLN A 34 -4.35 -9.27 4.56
C GLN A 34 -3.53 -10.21 3.66
N ASP A 35 -2.81 -11.15 4.29
CA ASP A 35 -1.87 -12.07 3.65
C ASP A 35 -0.74 -11.39 2.85
N GLY A 36 -0.53 -10.10 3.11
CA GLY A 36 0.54 -9.28 2.53
C GLY A 36 1.70 -9.06 3.50
N ALA A 37 2.52 -8.06 3.21
CA ALA A 37 3.63 -7.65 4.04
C ALA A 37 3.59 -6.13 4.28
N VAL A 38 3.46 -5.73 5.54
CA VAL A 38 3.54 -4.32 5.94
C VAL A 38 5.00 -3.87 5.95
N LEU A 39 5.32 -2.84 5.16
CA LEU A 39 6.66 -2.24 5.06
C LEU A 39 6.79 -1.03 5.99
N MET A 40 5.77 -0.17 5.99
CA MET A 40 5.58 0.93 6.92
C MET A 40 4.17 0.86 7.49
N PRO A 41 3.99 0.67 8.81
CA PRO A 41 2.68 0.61 9.43
C PRO A 41 1.87 1.88 9.19
N LEU A 42 0.55 1.73 9.12
CA LEU A 42 -0.37 2.86 9.03
C LEU A 42 -0.26 3.74 10.27
N GLY A 43 0.02 5.03 10.08
CA GLY A 43 0.17 5.97 11.19
C GLY A 43 0.51 7.38 10.72
N ALA A 44 0.70 8.29 11.68
CA ALA A 44 1.12 9.65 11.40
C ALA A 44 2.65 9.72 11.16
N TYR A 45 3.05 10.48 10.16
CA TYR A 45 4.45 10.72 9.82
C TYR A 45 4.69 12.22 9.59
N PRO A 46 5.94 12.73 9.64
CA PRO A 46 6.21 14.17 9.50
C PRO A 46 5.65 14.81 8.22
N PHE A 47 5.37 14.01 7.19
CA PHE A 47 4.88 14.44 5.88
C PHE A 47 3.41 14.14 5.61
N SER A 48 2.70 13.46 6.53
CA SER A 48 1.27 13.13 6.34
C SER A 48 0.59 12.80 7.68
N LYS A 49 -0.66 13.26 7.83
CA LYS A 49 -1.51 12.94 9.00
C LYS A 49 -1.70 11.43 9.15
N LYS A 50 -1.79 10.69 8.04
CA LYS A 50 -1.96 9.24 8.03
C LYS A 50 -1.39 8.67 6.74
N PHE A 51 -0.35 7.86 6.86
CA PHE A 51 0.32 7.21 5.74
C PHE A 51 0.64 5.75 6.07
N GLY A 52 0.66 4.89 5.07
CA GLY A 52 1.08 3.50 5.21
C GLY A 52 1.66 2.94 3.92
N TRP A 53 2.55 1.96 4.04
CA TRP A 53 3.17 1.27 2.91
C TRP A 53 3.19 -0.23 3.13
N LEU A 54 2.64 -1.00 2.19
CA LEU A 54 2.58 -2.45 2.25
C LEU A 54 2.76 -3.07 0.86
N ASN A 55 3.10 -4.35 0.81
CA ASN A 55 2.89 -5.21 -0.34
C ASN A 55 1.65 -6.08 -0.09
N ASP A 56 0.76 -6.18 -1.06
CA ASP A 56 -0.41 -7.06 -0.94
C ASP A 56 -0.04 -8.54 -1.11
N LYS A 57 -1.03 -9.44 -0.96
CA LYS A 57 -0.84 -10.89 -1.11
C LYS A 57 -0.37 -11.34 -2.51
N TYR A 58 -0.43 -10.47 -3.52
CA TYR A 58 0.07 -10.74 -4.87
C TYR A 58 1.47 -10.14 -5.10
N GLY A 59 2.02 -9.44 -4.10
CA GLY A 59 3.33 -8.81 -4.12
C GLY A 59 3.33 -7.36 -4.64
N VAL A 60 2.16 -6.80 -5.01
CA VAL A 60 2.08 -5.42 -5.51
C VAL A 60 2.31 -4.45 -4.36
N SER A 61 3.12 -3.43 -4.60
CA SER A 61 3.48 -2.41 -3.59
C SER A 61 2.50 -1.22 -3.63
N TRP A 62 2.01 -0.84 -2.46
CA TRP A 62 0.98 0.19 -2.26
C TRP A 62 1.41 1.22 -1.22
N GLN A 63 1.36 2.49 -1.58
CA GLN A 63 1.50 3.63 -0.68
C GLN A 63 0.14 4.32 -0.55
N LEU A 64 -0.38 4.39 0.67
CA LEU A 64 -1.66 5.04 0.97
C LEU A 64 -1.40 6.28 1.81
N THR A 65 -2.02 7.41 1.45
CA THR A 65 -2.01 8.63 2.25
C THR A 65 -3.42 9.16 2.44
N LEU A 66 -3.68 9.80 3.57
CA LEU A 66 -4.88 10.61 3.76
C LEU A 66 -4.69 11.98 3.10
N ALA A 67 -5.71 12.48 2.42
CA ALA A 67 -5.79 13.84 1.91
C ALA A 67 -5.69 14.87 3.07
N GLU A 68 -5.19 16.07 2.78
CA GLU A 68 -4.99 17.11 3.80
C GLU A 68 -6.28 17.68 4.40
#